data_AF-A0A3M1Z0X1-F1
#
_entry.id   AF-A0A3M1Z0X1-F1
#
_cell.length_a   1.000
_cell.length_b   1.000
_cell.length_c   1.000
_cell.angle_alpha   90.00
_cell.angle_beta   90.00
_cell.angle_gamma   90.00
#
_symmetry.space_group_name_H-M   'P 1'
#
loop_
_entity.id
_entity.type
_entity.pdbx_description
1 polymer ?
#
loop_
_entity_poly.entity_id
_entity_poly.type
_entity_poly.pdbx_seq_one_letter_code
_entity_poly.pdbx_strand_id
1 'polypeptide(L)'
;MRNQKPSIIWAVLALLLAVVIATVLSGRDIDWQDAQLANTVAAAKPQIASLSALPKALLERAQVVIQATGEQPPLYTLVASLWAWFIGEQTILFRLPVIWAMLLGLAVVIRYRPPRWFMWSAAVGVPLLLIGCVDSQTGFFLATAAWSTGAFTAFRNKRTVRRALLYLLAVVVMLASNGAAIFVVIAHVIIYRADFSLPKQLSPWGWRVSGAILGGSVAIGLLLNFPTSALQSQIHDMIATRHPLEPALLFYNQQAQMLYYDRLMNFRRGIAIDINWREHSTEELDTILERTSQRGVVWVIMVEGDTQGQYIYDALSTTRDISYRTAVDGVIFARFDDMKEE
;
A
#
# COMPACT_ATOMS: atom_id res chain seq x y z
N MET A 1 -8.35 2.22 48.66
CA MET A 1 -8.27 2.95 47.38
C MET A 1 -9.07 2.19 46.33
N ARG A 2 -10.21 2.74 45.86
CA ARG A 2 -11.01 2.13 44.79
C ARG A 2 -10.18 2.19 43.51
N ASN A 3 -9.79 1.03 42.97
CA ASN A 3 -9.26 0.89 41.61
C ASN A 3 -10.34 1.40 40.63
N GLN A 4 -10.32 2.70 40.33
CA GLN A 4 -11.03 3.25 39.19
C GLN A 4 -10.38 2.63 37.96
N LYS A 5 -10.99 1.54 37.45
CA LYS A 5 -10.72 1.10 36.09
C LYS A 5 -11.01 2.33 35.23
N PRO A 6 -10.05 2.86 34.46
CA PRO A 6 -10.35 3.90 33.49
C PRO A 6 -11.56 3.39 32.70
N SER A 7 -12.65 4.17 32.72
CA SER A 7 -13.92 3.71 32.20
C SER A 7 -13.71 3.33 30.74
N ILE A 8 -14.27 2.19 30.33
CA ILE A 8 -14.24 1.70 28.95
C ILE A 8 -14.62 2.82 27.96
N ILE A 9 -15.44 3.76 28.42
CA ILE A 9 -15.84 5.01 27.76
C ILE A 9 -14.63 5.83 27.29
N TRP A 10 -13.62 6.08 28.13
CA TRP A 10 -12.44 6.85 27.72
C TRP A 10 -11.60 6.13 26.65
N ALA A 11 -11.50 4.80 26.75
CA ALA A 11 -10.82 4.02 25.72
C ALA A 11 -11.58 4.06 24.38
N VAL A 12 -12.91 3.98 24.42
CA VAL A 12 -13.77 4.08 23.24
C VAL A 12 -13.74 5.49 22.64
N LEU A 13 -13.77 6.55 23.45
CA LEU A 13 -13.68 7.93 22.97
C LEU A 13 -12.31 8.24 22.36
N ALA A 14 -11.22 7.76 22.98
CA ALA A 14 -9.89 7.87 22.38
C ALA A 14 -9.79 7.12 21.05
N LEU A 15 -10.43 5.94 20.95
CA LEU A 15 -10.51 5.16 19.72
C LEU A 15 -11.28 5.91 18.63
N LEU A 16 -12.46 6.45 18.95
CA LEU A 16 -13.30 7.20 18.02
C LEU A 16 -12.59 8.47 17.54
N LEU A 17 -11.95 9.20 18.44
CA LEU A 17 -11.17 10.39 18.08
C LEU A 17 -9.99 10.01 17.17
N ALA A 18 -9.30 8.90 17.46
CA ALA A 18 -8.23 8.40 16.62
C ALA A 18 -8.73 7.99 15.22
N VAL A 19 -9.91 7.39 15.11
CA VAL A 19 -10.57 7.09 13.82
C VAL A 19 -10.91 8.36 13.05
N VAL A 20 -11.46 9.39 13.71
CA VAL A 20 -11.78 10.67 13.07
C VAL A 20 -10.51 11.37 12.58
N ILE A 21 -9.47 11.45 13.41
CA ILE A 21 -8.17 12.02 13.04
C ILE A 21 -7.57 11.23 11.88
N ALA A 22 -7.60 9.90 11.93
CA ALA A 22 -7.11 9.07 10.84
C ALA A 22 -7.87 9.29 9.54
N THR A 23 -9.20 9.41 9.60
CA THR A 23 -10.04 9.67 8.42
C THR A 23 -9.74 11.03 7.81
N VAL A 24 -9.50 12.05 8.65
CA VAL A 24 -9.15 13.40 8.20
C VAL A 24 -7.73 13.47 7.63
N LEU A 25 -6.77 12.79 8.27
CA LEU A 25 -5.36 12.78 7.81
C LEU A 25 -5.18 11.88 6.57
N SER A 26 -5.90 10.76 6.49
CA SER A 26 -5.87 9.86 5.35
C SER A 26 -6.47 10.47 4.08
N GLY A 27 -7.39 11.44 4.20
CA GLY A 27 -7.88 12.21 3.06
C GLY A 27 -6.84 13.14 2.44
N ARG A 28 -5.68 13.39 3.08
CA ARG A 28 -4.63 14.29 2.56
C ARG A 28 -3.65 13.61 1.61
N ASP A 29 -3.41 12.31 1.79
CA ASP A 29 -2.52 11.51 0.95
C ASP A 29 -3.16 10.13 0.74
N ILE A 30 -3.96 10.03 -0.32
CA ILE A 30 -4.41 8.74 -0.84
C ILE A 30 -3.18 8.05 -1.41
N ASP A 31 -2.87 6.89 -0.83
CA ASP A 31 -1.77 6.06 -1.28
C ASP A 31 -2.11 5.61 -2.71
N TRP A 32 -1.16 5.74 -3.61
CA TRP A 32 -1.41 5.51 -5.03
C TRP A 32 -1.87 4.06 -5.29
N GLN A 33 -1.44 3.13 -4.45
CA GLN A 33 -1.89 1.73 -4.46
C GLN A 33 -3.38 1.62 -4.17
N ASP A 34 -3.91 2.41 -3.22
CA ASP A 34 -5.35 2.44 -2.91
C ASP A 34 -6.15 2.97 -4.13
N ALA A 35 -5.61 3.98 -4.83
CA ALA A 35 -6.25 4.57 -6.01
C ALA A 35 -6.21 3.64 -7.24
N GLN A 36 -5.07 2.99 -7.52
CA GLN A 36 -4.99 1.99 -8.59
C GLN A 36 -5.87 0.79 -8.32
N LEU A 37 -5.89 0.32 -7.07
CA LEU A 37 -6.78 -0.74 -6.65
C LEU A 37 -8.23 -0.30 -6.84
N ALA A 38 -8.61 0.89 -6.39
CA ALA A 38 -9.95 1.43 -6.60
C ALA A 38 -10.34 1.48 -8.08
N ASN A 39 -9.45 1.92 -8.97
CA ASN A 39 -9.71 2.00 -10.42
C ASN A 39 -9.86 0.61 -11.06
N THR A 40 -8.96 -0.32 -10.72
CA THR A 40 -9.03 -1.72 -11.19
C THR A 40 -10.33 -2.38 -10.73
N VAL A 41 -10.74 -2.08 -9.50
CA VAL A 41 -11.95 -2.59 -8.85
C VAL A 41 -13.23 -1.95 -9.38
N ALA A 42 -13.18 -0.67 -9.78
CA ALA A 42 -14.28 0.11 -10.34
C ALA A 42 -14.61 -0.33 -11.78
N ALA A 43 -13.58 -0.62 -12.58
CA ALA A 43 -13.73 -1.07 -13.97
C ALA A 43 -14.51 -2.40 -14.09
N ALA A 44 -14.48 -3.23 -13.05
CA ALA A 44 -15.15 -4.52 -13.01
C ALA A 44 -16.37 -4.50 -12.07
N LYS A 45 -17.44 -3.78 -12.39
CA LYS A 45 -18.72 -3.83 -11.66
C LYS A 45 -19.63 -4.96 -12.20
N PRO A 46 -19.64 -6.17 -11.60
CA PRO A 46 -20.61 -7.19 -11.98
C PRO A 46 -22.02 -6.71 -11.57
N GLN A 47 -22.97 -6.82 -12.51
CA GLN A 47 -24.38 -6.62 -12.21
C GLN A 47 -24.89 -7.82 -11.38
N ILE A 48 -25.22 -7.60 -10.10
CA ILE A 48 -25.86 -8.62 -9.28
C ILE A 48 -27.34 -8.67 -9.65
N ALA A 49 -27.74 -9.66 -10.45
CA ALA A 49 -29.15 -9.85 -10.78
C ALA A 49 -30.00 -10.29 -9.55
N SER A 50 -29.39 -10.95 -8.55
CA SER A 50 -30.08 -11.41 -7.33
C SER A 50 -29.10 -11.80 -6.20
N LEU A 51 -29.59 -11.85 -4.95
CA LEU A 51 -28.79 -12.29 -3.79
C LEU A 51 -28.24 -13.71 -3.92
N SER A 52 -28.93 -14.61 -4.63
CA SER A 52 -28.44 -15.97 -4.89
C SER A 52 -27.26 -16.01 -5.86
N ALA A 53 -27.07 -14.97 -6.70
CA ALA A 53 -25.91 -14.82 -7.57
C ALA A 53 -24.67 -14.28 -6.83
N LEU A 54 -24.83 -13.79 -5.60
CA LEU A 54 -23.76 -13.17 -4.81
C LEU A 54 -22.51 -14.07 -4.67
N PRO A 55 -22.61 -15.37 -4.32
CA PRO A 55 -21.42 -16.21 -4.15
C PRO A 55 -20.63 -16.38 -5.46
N LYS A 56 -21.32 -16.51 -6.59
CA LYS A 56 -20.69 -16.62 -7.91
C LYS A 56 -19.99 -15.31 -8.29
N ALA A 57 -20.65 -14.17 -8.11
CA ALA A 57 -20.07 -12.86 -8.37
C ALA A 57 -18.83 -12.58 -7.48
N LEU A 58 -18.86 -13.00 -6.21
CA LEU A 58 -17.72 -12.91 -5.30
C LEU A 58 -16.54 -13.76 -5.79
N LEU A 59 -16.79 -14.98 -6.27
CA LEU A 59 -15.75 -15.87 -6.78
C LEU A 59 -15.12 -15.35 -8.07
N GLU A 60 -15.94 -14.91 -9.03
CA GLU A 60 -15.47 -14.31 -10.29
C GLU A 60 -14.63 -13.06 -10.02
N ARG A 61 -15.07 -12.20 -9.08
CA ARG A 61 -14.31 -11.03 -8.67
C ARG A 61 -12.98 -11.40 -8.02
N ALA A 62 -12.98 -12.42 -7.15
CA ALA A 62 -11.73 -12.91 -6.55
C ALA A 62 -10.75 -13.39 -7.62
N GLN A 63 -11.22 -14.09 -8.66
CA GLN A 63 -10.38 -14.54 -9.77
C GLN A 63 -9.77 -13.37 -10.54
N VAL A 64 -10.56 -12.33 -10.85
CA VAL A 64 -10.06 -11.12 -11.54
C VAL A 64 -9.00 -10.41 -10.70
N VAL A 65 -9.24 -10.22 -9.39
CA VAL A 65 -8.28 -9.60 -8.48
C VAL A 65 -6.99 -10.42 -8.43
N ILE A 66 -7.09 -11.75 -8.27
CA ILE A 66 -5.92 -12.65 -8.21
C ILE A 66 -5.10 -12.56 -9.50
N GLN A 67 -5.76 -12.55 -10.67
CA GLN A 67 -5.08 -12.42 -11.96
C GLN A 67 -4.42 -11.05 -12.12
N ALA A 68 -5.06 -9.97 -11.65
CA ALA A 68 -4.54 -8.62 -11.77
C ALA A 68 -3.37 -8.33 -10.81
N THR A 69 -3.35 -8.94 -9.62
CA THR A 69 -2.33 -8.63 -8.59
C THR A 69 -1.04 -9.42 -8.73
N GLY A 70 -1.00 -10.43 -9.62
CA GLY A 70 0.20 -11.21 -9.98
C GLY A 70 0.82 -12.01 -8.83
N GLU A 71 1.48 -11.31 -7.90
CA GLU A 71 2.36 -11.88 -6.87
C GLU A 71 1.96 -11.50 -5.43
N GLN A 72 1.11 -10.49 -5.23
CA GLN A 72 0.73 -10.07 -3.89
C GLN A 72 -0.34 -10.99 -3.28
N PRO A 73 -0.28 -11.27 -1.96
CA PRO A 73 -1.31 -12.04 -1.28
C PRO A 73 -2.68 -11.34 -1.43
N PRO A 74 -3.68 -12.02 -2.01
CA PRO A 74 -4.84 -11.35 -2.57
C PRO A 74 -5.86 -10.90 -1.52
N LEU A 75 -5.66 -11.19 -0.22
CA LEU A 75 -6.76 -11.02 0.73
C LEU A 75 -7.09 -9.55 0.98
N TYR A 76 -6.09 -8.67 1.12
CA TYR A 76 -6.37 -7.24 1.33
C TYR A 76 -7.07 -6.65 0.10
N THR A 77 -6.54 -6.91 -1.09
CA THR A 77 -7.09 -6.42 -2.35
C THR A 77 -8.50 -6.97 -2.60
N LEU A 78 -8.74 -8.24 -2.26
CA LEU A 78 -10.07 -8.83 -2.29
C LEU A 78 -11.02 -8.11 -1.33
N VAL A 79 -10.66 -7.95 -0.05
CA VAL A 79 -11.48 -7.28 0.97
C VAL A 79 -11.80 -5.85 0.57
N ALA A 80 -10.80 -5.09 0.10
CA ALA A 80 -10.97 -3.74 -0.41
C ALA A 80 -11.90 -3.73 -1.64
N SER A 81 -11.76 -4.70 -2.56
CA SER A 81 -12.63 -4.80 -3.73
C SER A 81 -14.09 -5.05 -3.36
N LEU A 82 -14.33 -5.89 -2.35
CA LEU A 82 -15.67 -6.21 -1.87
C LEU A 82 -16.27 -5.01 -1.16
N TRP A 83 -15.46 -4.31 -0.38
CA TRP A 83 -15.88 -3.11 0.31
C TRP A 83 -16.28 -1.99 -0.65
N ALA A 84 -15.47 -1.74 -1.68
CA ALA A 84 -15.77 -0.80 -2.76
C ALA A 84 -17.09 -1.09 -3.45
N TRP A 85 -17.42 -2.37 -3.58
CA TRP A 85 -18.66 -2.80 -4.21
C TRP A 85 -19.89 -2.44 -3.37
N PHE A 86 -19.80 -2.56 -2.04
CA PHE A 86 -20.89 -2.22 -1.14
C PHE A 86 -21.08 -0.71 -0.95
N ILE A 87 -19.98 0.05 -0.93
CA ILE A 87 -20.00 1.45 -0.49
C ILE A 87 -19.78 2.45 -1.64
N GLY A 88 -19.38 1.96 -2.81
CA GLY A 88 -19.05 2.77 -3.98
C GLY A 88 -17.59 3.21 -4.01
N GLU A 89 -17.26 4.04 -5.00
CA GLU A 89 -15.89 4.42 -5.36
C GLU A 89 -15.31 5.56 -4.50
N GLN A 90 -15.94 5.87 -3.36
CA GLN A 90 -15.43 6.94 -2.51
C GLN A 90 -14.13 6.52 -1.83
N THR A 91 -13.03 7.15 -2.22
CA THR A 91 -11.66 6.88 -1.77
C THR A 91 -11.50 6.93 -0.25
N ILE A 92 -12.20 7.84 0.44
CA ILE A 92 -12.20 7.90 1.92
C ILE A 92 -12.75 6.61 2.53
N LEU A 93 -13.78 6.02 1.90
CA LEU A 93 -14.44 4.83 2.41
C LEU A 93 -13.60 3.57 2.17
N PHE A 94 -12.69 3.56 1.19
CA PHE A 94 -11.79 2.43 0.92
C PHE A 94 -10.85 2.09 2.09
N ARG A 95 -10.52 3.04 2.96
CA ARG A 95 -9.63 2.81 4.13
C ARG A 95 -10.35 2.26 5.35
N LEU A 96 -11.67 2.35 5.39
CA LEU A 96 -12.46 1.87 6.53
C LEU A 96 -12.21 0.39 6.87
N PRO A 97 -12.13 -0.58 5.93
CA PRO A 97 -11.86 -1.97 6.25
C PRO A 97 -10.58 -2.17 7.05
N VAL A 98 -9.53 -1.43 6.71
CA VAL A 98 -8.23 -1.49 7.40
C VAL A 98 -8.38 -0.93 8.80
N ILE A 99 -9.01 0.24 8.93
CA ILE A 99 -9.29 0.86 10.23
C ILE A 99 -10.08 -0.14 11.10
N TRP A 100 -11.19 -0.68 10.60
CA TRP A 100 -11.99 -1.67 11.32
C TRP A 100 -11.20 -2.90 11.72
N ALA A 101 -10.40 -3.47 10.80
CA ALA A 101 -9.55 -4.62 11.08
C ALA A 101 -8.56 -4.29 12.21
N MET A 102 -7.93 -3.11 12.19
CA MET A 102 -6.99 -2.68 13.21
C MET A 102 -7.67 -2.46 14.57
N LEU A 103 -8.86 -1.86 14.59
CA LEU A 103 -9.64 -1.71 15.82
C LEU A 103 -9.98 -3.08 16.43
N LEU A 104 -10.35 -4.05 15.58
CA LEU A 104 -10.58 -5.43 15.99
C LEU A 104 -9.30 -6.09 16.51
N GLY A 105 -8.18 -5.89 15.82
CA GLY A 105 -6.86 -6.36 16.26
C GLY A 105 -6.50 -5.80 17.64
N LEU A 106 -6.71 -4.50 17.87
CA LEU A 106 -6.49 -3.87 19.17
C LEU A 106 -7.43 -4.41 20.24
N ALA A 107 -8.71 -4.61 19.92
CA ALA A 107 -9.68 -5.19 20.85
C ALA A 107 -9.26 -6.60 21.28
N VAL A 108 -8.72 -7.40 20.35
CA VAL A 108 -8.15 -8.72 20.62
C VAL A 108 -6.95 -8.61 21.58
N VAL A 109 -6.02 -7.69 21.32
CA VAL A 109 -4.87 -7.44 22.21
C VAL A 109 -5.35 -7.07 23.61
N ILE A 110 -6.29 -6.14 23.75
CA ILE A 110 -6.84 -5.72 25.05
C ILE A 110 -7.53 -6.90 25.76
N ARG A 111 -8.30 -7.70 25.03
CA ARG A 111 -9.10 -8.80 25.59
C ARG A 111 -8.24 -9.90 26.20
N TYR A 112 -7.11 -10.22 25.56
CA TYR A 112 -6.22 -11.30 25.97
C TYR A 112 -5.11 -10.86 26.92
N ARG A 113 -4.99 -9.55 27.19
CA ARG A 113 -4.05 -8.95 28.15
C ARG A 113 -2.64 -9.55 28.03
N PRO A 114 -1.99 -9.42 26.86
CA PRO A 114 -0.61 -9.84 26.72
C PRO A 114 0.27 -9.05 27.70
N PRO A 115 1.52 -9.50 27.92
CA PRO A 115 2.48 -8.79 28.75
C PRO A 115 2.52 -7.29 28.45
N ARG A 116 2.74 -6.45 29.48
CA ARG A 116 2.66 -4.97 29.36
C ARG A 116 3.42 -4.39 28.17
N TRP A 117 4.57 -4.95 27.80
CA TRP A 117 5.38 -4.52 26.66
C TRP A 117 4.69 -4.71 25.29
N PHE A 118 3.83 -5.73 25.16
CA PHE A 118 3.02 -5.94 23.94
C PHE A 118 1.83 -4.97 23.85
N MET A 119 1.32 -4.49 24.99
CA MET A 119 0.32 -3.42 24.97
C MET A 119 0.91 -2.10 24.47
N TRP A 120 2.19 -1.83 24.75
CA TRP A 120 2.87 -0.64 24.23
C TRP A 120 3.06 -0.70 22.71
N SER A 121 3.44 -1.84 22.15
CA SER A 121 3.55 -1.97 20.69
C SER A 121 2.20 -1.81 19.98
N ALA A 122 1.10 -2.31 20.56
CA ALA A 122 -0.25 -2.06 20.04
C ALA A 122 -0.70 -0.60 20.22
N ALA A 123 -0.40 0.01 21.36
CA ALA A 123 -0.76 1.40 21.67
C ALA A 123 0.03 2.43 20.86
N VAL A 124 1.24 2.10 20.40
CA VAL A 124 2.06 2.96 19.52
C VAL A 124 1.82 2.62 18.05
N GLY A 125 1.69 1.34 17.72
CA GLY A 125 1.46 0.88 16.35
C GLY A 125 0.12 1.37 15.78
N VAL A 126 -0.97 1.28 16.54
CA VAL A 126 -2.29 1.71 16.04
C VAL A 126 -2.32 3.22 15.70
N PRO A 127 -1.82 4.15 16.54
CA PRO A 127 -1.72 5.56 16.17
C PRO A 127 -0.80 5.84 14.98
N LEU A 128 0.38 5.20 14.89
CA LEU A 128 1.29 5.40 13.76
C LEU A 128 0.66 4.99 12.42
N LEU A 129 -0.11 3.89 12.45
CA LEU A 129 -0.90 3.43 11.30
C LEU A 129 -2.04 4.40 10.97
N LEU A 130 -2.73 4.94 11.99
CA LEU A 130 -3.81 5.91 11.83
C LEU A 130 -3.34 7.27 11.29
N ILE A 131 -2.08 7.65 11.51
CA ILE A 131 -1.47 8.88 10.97
C ILE A 131 -1.05 8.69 9.50
N GLY A 132 -1.21 7.49 8.92
CA GLY A 132 -0.88 7.22 7.53
C GLY A 132 0.60 6.97 7.27
N CYS A 133 1.37 6.61 8.31
CA CYS A 133 2.80 6.27 8.14
C CYS A 133 3.02 4.89 7.50
N VAL A 134 1.96 4.15 7.17
CA VAL A 134 2.01 2.77 6.69
C VAL A 134 0.89 2.58 5.68
N ASP A 135 1.19 1.86 4.61
CA ASP A 135 0.25 1.53 3.55
C ASP A 135 -0.92 0.66 4.08
N SER A 136 -2.04 0.69 3.37
CA SER A 136 -3.27 -0.02 3.75
C SER A 136 -3.09 -1.54 3.87
N GLN A 137 -2.25 -2.14 3.03
CA GLN A 137 -1.99 -3.58 3.02
C GLN A 137 -1.21 -3.99 4.28
N THR A 138 -0.18 -3.24 4.65
CA THR A 138 0.60 -3.46 5.86
C THR A 138 -0.25 -3.22 7.11
N GLY A 139 -1.13 -2.20 7.11
CA GLY A 139 -2.10 -1.99 8.19
C GLY A 139 -3.05 -3.19 8.37
N PHE A 140 -3.57 -3.73 7.28
CA PHE A 140 -4.41 -4.92 7.29
C PHE A 140 -3.65 -6.17 7.76
N PHE A 141 -2.41 -6.35 7.31
CA PHE A 141 -1.53 -7.41 7.80
C PHE A 141 -1.35 -7.33 9.31
N LEU A 142 -0.98 -6.18 9.86
CA LEU A 142 -0.76 -6.01 11.30
C LEU A 142 -2.02 -6.30 12.12
N ALA A 143 -3.20 -5.91 11.60
CA ALA A 143 -4.49 -6.26 12.19
C ALA A 143 -4.71 -7.77 12.25
N THR A 144 -4.51 -8.47 11.13
CA THR A 144 -4.66 -9.94 11.07
C THR A 144 -3.61 -10.67 11.91
N ALA A 145 -2.39 -10.13 12.03
CA ALA A 145 -1.35 -10.64 12.91
C ALA A 145 -1.67 -10.48 14.39
N ALA A 146 -2.26 -9.35 14.78
CA ALA A 146 -2.76 -9.14 16.13
C ALA A 146 -3.90 -10.12 16.46
N TRP A 147 -4.82 -10.33 15.52
CA TRP A 147 -5.91 -11.30 15.68
C TRP A 147 -5.37 -12.73 15.83
N SER A 148 -4.48 -13.15 14.94
CA SER A 148 -3.82 -14.46 14.97
C SER A 148 -3.07 -14.70 16.29
N THR A 149 -2.34 -13.70 16.78
CA THR A 149 -1.61 -13.78 18.06
C THR A 149 -2.55 -13.88 19.28
N GLY A 150 -3.68 -13.17 19.25
CA GLY A 150 -4.69 -13.31 20.29
C GLY A 150 -5.37 -14.69 20.27
N ALA A 151 -5.70 -15.20 19.08
CA ALA A 151 -6.27 -16.54 18.91
C ALA A 151 -5.28 -17.63 19.37
N PHE A 152 -4.00 -17.50 19.02
CA PHE A 152 -2.90 -18.34 19.51
C PHE A 152 -2.84 -18.35 21.04
N THR A 153 -2.86 -17.17 21.66
CA THR A 153 -2.83 -17.03 23.13
C THR A 153 -4.06 -17.69 23.77
N ALA A 154 -5.24 -17.52 23.17
CA ALA A 154 -6.47 -18.16 23.63
C ALA A 154 -6.37 -19.69 23.56
N PHE A 155 -5.91 -20.23 22.44
CA PHE A 155 -5.70 -21.67 22.23
C PHE A 155 -4.67 -22.24 23.19
N ARG A 156 -3.54 -21.56 23.37
CA ARG A 156 -2.48 -21.93 24.33
C ARG A 156 -3.01 -22.02 25.75
N ASN A 157 -3.82 -21.04 26.18
CA ASN A 157 -4.39 -20.99 27.52
C ASN A 157 -5.46 -22.07 27.77
N LYS A 158 -6.27 -22.42 26.75
CA LYS A 158 -7.21 -23.56 26.83
C LYS A 158 -7.25 -24.29 25.50
N ARG A 159 -6.77 -25.54 25.49
CA ARG A 159 -6.64 -26.36 24.28
C ARG A 159 -7.96 -27.05 23.95
N THR A 160 -8.90 -26.30 23.38
CA THR A 160 -10.15 -26.87 22.84
C THR A 160 -10.11 -26.89 21.32
N VAL A 161 -10.78 -27.86 20.70
CA VAL A 161 -10.87 -27.98 19.22
C VAL A 161 -11.37 -26.67 18.60
N ARG A 162 -12.41 -26.07 19.18
CA ARG A 162 -12.92 -24.75 18.75
C ARG A 162 -11.84 -23.67 18.71
N ARG A 163 -10.96 -23.60 19.72
CA ARG A 163 -9.89 -22.59 19.77
C ARG A 163 -8.76 -22.90 18.79
N ALA A 164 -8.46 -24.18 18.56
CA ALA A 164 -7.52 -24.60 17.52
C ALA A 164 -8.01 -24.18 16.13
N LEU A 165 -9.29 -24.42 15.82
CA LEU A 165 -9.90 -24.00 14.55
C LEU A 165 -9.90 -22.48 14.36
N LEU A 166 -10.25 -21.71 15.41
CA LEU A 166 -10.20 -20.25 15.36
C LEU A 166 -8.77 -19.72 15.16
N TYR A 167 -7.77 -20.34 15.79
CA TYR A 167 -6.37 -20.01 15.59
C TYR A 167 -5.93 -20.31 14.16
N LEU A 168 -6.24 -21.51 13.65
CA LEU A 168 -5.91 -21.90 12.27
C LEU A 168 -6.53 -20.94 11.26
N LEU A 169 -7.81 -20.58 11.44
CA LEU A 169 -8.48 -19.59 10.59
C LEU A 169 -7.75 -18.24 10.60
N ALA A 170 -7.37 -17.73 11.78
CA ALA A 170 -6.68 -16.46 11.89
C ALA A 170 -5.27 -16.50 11.26
N VAL A 171 -4.57 -17.64 11.34
CA VAL A 171 -3.29 -17.85 10.64
C VAL A 171 -3.46 -17.86 9.13
N VAL A 172 -4.47 -18.56 8.60
CA VAL A 172 -4.75 -18.59 7.15
C VAL A 172 -5.07 -17.20 6.63
N VAL A 173 -5.92 -16.45 7.34
CA VAL A 173 -6.25 -15.05 7.01
C VAL A 173 -4.99 -14.18 7.01
N MET A 174 -4.11 -14.33 8.00
CA MET A 174 -2.86 -13.58 8.08
C MET A 174 -1.86 -13.96 6.98
N LEU A 175 -1.71 -15.25 6.66
CA LEU A 175 -0.83 -15.70 5.56
C LEU A 175 -1.33 -15.23 4.19
N ALA A 176 -2.66 -15.18 4.01
CA ALA A 176 -3.27 -14.67 2.80
C ALA A 176 -3.21 -13.13 2.68
N SER A 177 -2.83 -12.40 3.73
CA SER A 177 -2.73 -10.93 3.71
C SER A 177 -1.33 -10.43 3.38
N ASN A 178 -0.27 -11.11 3.84
CA ASN A 178 1.11 -10.72 3.56
C ASN A 178 2.09 -11.90 3.68
N GLY A 179 3.09 -12.00 2.81
CA GLY A 179 4.12 -13.05 2.87
C GLY A 179 4.94 -13.03 4.17
N ALA A 180 5.13 -11.85 4.77
CA ALA A 180 5.82 -11.69 6.06
C ALA A 180 5.10 -12.40 7.24
N ALA A 181 3.84 -12.82 7.05
CA ALA A 181 3.10 -13.61 8.02
C ALA A 181 3.80 -14.92 8.42
N ILE A 182 4.65 -15.48 7.54
CA ILE A 182 5.42 -16.69 7.85
C ILE A 182 6.26 -16.53 9.12
N PHE A 183 6.81 -15.34 9.36
CA PHE A 183 7.63 -15.09 10.54
C PHE A 183 6.80 -15.06 11.83
N VAL A 184 5.56 -14.57 11.77
CA VAL A 184 4.62 -14.61 12.90
C VAL A 184 4.25 -16.06 13.24
N VAL A 185 4.05 -16.91 12.22
CA VAL A 185 3.81 -18.34 12.40
C VAL A 185 5.03 -19.03 13.03
N ILE A 186 6.23 -18.77 12.52
CA ILE A 186 7.48 -19.27 13.11
C ILE A 186 7.59 -18.86 14.58
N ALA A 187 7.29 -17.59 14.91
CA ALA A 187 7.27 -17.12 16.29
C ALA A 187 6.26 -17.90 17.16
N HIS A 188 5.04 -18.14 16.68
CA HIS A 188 4.05 -18.95 17.39
C HIS A 188 4.55 -20.38 17.64
N VAL A 189 5.17 -21.01 16.66
CA VAL A 189 5.74 -22.37 16.79
C VAL A 189 6.87 -22.40 17.82
N ILE A 190 7.79 -21.43 17.78
CA ILE A 190 8.88 -21.30 18.76
C ILE A 190 8.32 -21.13 20.17
N ILE A 191 7.34 -20.22 20.36
CA ILE A 191 6.68 -20.02 21.66
C ILE A 191 6.03 -21.31 22.14
N TYR A 192 5.30 -22.00 21.26
CA TYR A 192 4.60 -23.22 21.60
C TYR A 192 5.56 -24.33 22.04
N ARG A 193 6.71 -24.48 21.36
CA ARG A 193 7.77 -25.44 21.69
C ARG A 193 8.51 -25.07 22.97
N ALA A 194 8.83 -23.78 23.15
CA ALA A 194 9.54 -23.27 24.32
C ALA A 194 8.76 -23.55 25.62
N ASP A 195 7.43 -23.41 25.58
CA ASP A 195 6.55 -23.73 26.71
C ASP A 195 6.56 -25.21 27.11
N PHE A 196 6.84 -26.10 26.15
CA PHE A 196 6.95 -27.54 26.41
C PHE A 196 8.30 -27.94 26.97
N SER A 197 9.33 -27.12 26.75
CA SER A 197 10.74 -27.51 26.95
C SER A 197 11.40 -26.76 28.10
N LEU A 198 10.90 -25.58 28.48
CA LEU A 198 11.53 -24.71 29.46
C LEU A 198 10.83 -24.79 30.83
N PRO A 199 11.60 -24.91 31.93
CA PRO A 199 11.10 -24.70 33.28
C PRO A 199 10.34 -23.38 33.37
N LYS A 200 9.23 -23.33 34.12
CA LYS A 200 8.36 -22.12 34.28
C LYS A 200 9.14 -20.84 34.66
N GLN A 201 10.32 -20.97 35.28
CA GLN A 201 11.21 -19.86 35.63
C GLN A 201 11.85 -19.15 34.42
N LEU A 202 12.02 -19.82 33.27
CA LEU A 202 12.58 -19.24 32.05
C LEU A 202 11.51 -18.64 31.12
N SER A 203 10.24 -18.67 31.51
CA SER A 203 9.13 -18.12 30.73
C SER A 203 9.27 -16.63 30.33
N PRO A 204 9.93 -15.73 31.10
CA PRO A 204 10.13 -14.34 30.66
C PRO A 204 11.05 -14.23 29.43
N TRP A 205 12.00 -15.15 29.27
CA TRP A 205 12.93 -15.15 28.14
C TRP A 205 12.27 -15.57 26.83
N GLY A 206 11.40 -16.57 26.86
CA GLY A 206 10.63 -16.97 25.67
C GLY A 206 9.80 -15.82 25.11
N TRP A 207 9.22 -14.99 25.98
CA TRP A 207 8.49 -13.79 25.60
C TRP A 207 9.38 -12.70 25.00
N ARG A 208 10.59 -12.48 25.53
CA ARG A 208 11.56 -11.51 24.98
C ARG A 208 12.05 -11.91 23.60
N VAL A 209 12.44 -13.18 23.42
CA VAL A 209 12.88 -13.71 22.11
C VAL A 209 11.77 -13.57 21.08
N SER A 210 10.52 -13.86 21.48
CA SER A 210 9.37 -13.74 20.58
C SER A 210 9.04 -12.30 20.23
N GLY A 211 9.15 -11.38 21.19
CA GLY A 211 9.01 -9.95 20.93
C GLY A 211 10.07 -9.44 19.96
N ALA A 212 11.32 -9.91 20.10
CA ALA A 212 12.42 -9.57 19.19
C ALA A 212 12.19 -10.16 17.80
N ILE A 213 11.75 -11.41 17.68
CA ILE A 213 11.41 -12.02 16.39
C ILE A 213 10.26 -11.26 15.73
N LEU A 214 9.17 -10.97 16.46
CA LEU A 214 8.01 -10.27 15.91
C LEU A 214 8.38 -8.83 15.49
N GLY A 215 9.12 -8.11 16.33
CA GLY A 215 9.63 -6.77 16.02
C GLY A 215 10.60 -6.78 14.82
N GLY A 216 11.50 -7.76 14.76
CA GLY A 216 12.39 -7.97 13.63
C GLY A 216 11.63 -8.35 12.36
N SER A 217 10.55 -9.12 12.46
CA SER A 217 9.70 -9.50 11.31
C SER A 217 8.92 -8.32 10.77
N VAL A 218 8.42 -7.45 11.64
CA VAL A 218 7.79 -6.19 11.23
C VAL A 218 8.82 -5.27 10.61
N ALA A 219 10.02 -5.13 11.20
CA ALA A 219 11.09 -4.32 10.63
C ALA A 219 11.55 -4.85 9.26
N ILE A 220 11.74 -6.16 9.12
CA ILE A 220 12.07 -6.81 7.84
C ILE A 220 10.91 -6.65 6.86
N GLY A 221 9.66 -6.84 7.28
CA GLY A 221 8.49 -6.62 6.41
C GLY A 221 8.41 -5.17 5.92
N LEU A 222 8.68 -4.20 6.79
CA LEU A 222 8.79 -2.79 6.39
C LEU A 222 9.98 -2.58 5.44
N LEU A 223 11.16 -3.15 5.74
CA LEU A 223 12.37 -3.06 4.91
C LEU A 223 12.24 -3.73 3.54
N LEU A 224 11.52 -4.85 3.45
CA LEU A 224 11.28 -5.61 2.22
C LEU A 224 10.09 -5.05 1.43
N ASN A 225 9.13 -4.40 2.09
CA ASN A 225 8.03 -3.70 1.42
C ASN A 225 8.34 -2.22 1.13
N PHE A 226 9.49 -1.68 1.54
CA PHE A 226 9.96 -0.43 0.95
C PHE A 226 10.22 -0.73 -0.52
N PRO A 227 9.37 -0.23 -1.43
CA PRO A 227 9.58 -0.48 -2.82
C PRO A 227 10.76 0.41 -3.21
N THR A 228 11.97 -0.15 -3.24
CA THR A 228 12.93 0.25 -4.26
C THR A 228 12.36 -0.26 -5.57
N SER A 229 11.25 0.34 -6.01
CA SER A 229 10.63 -0.03 -7.27
C SER A 229 11.67 0.19 -8.36
N ALA A 230 11.64 -0.64 -9.40
CA ALA A 230 12.46 -0.40 -10.57
C ALA A 230 12.26 1.05 -11.06
N LEU A 231 11.04 1.59 -10.93
CA LEU A 231 10.72 3.00 -11.16
C LEU A 231 11.55 3.98 -10.29
N GLN A 232 11.73 3.74 -9.00
CA GLN A 232 12.59 4.59 -8.15
C GLN A 232 14.04 4.63 -8.65
N SER A 233 14.61 3.48 -9.01
CA SER A 233 15.97 3.44 -9.56
C SER A 233 16.06 4.23 -10.86
N GLN A 234 15.08 4.04 -11.77
CA GLN A 234 15.07 4.73 -13.06
C GLN A 234 14.85 6.23 -12.93
N ILE A 235 14.00 6.68 -11.99
CA ILE A 235 13.85 8.11 -11.68
C ILE A 235 15.18 8.67 -11.14
N HIS A 236 15.90 7.92 -10.30
CA HIS A 236 17.21 8.34 -9.81
C HIS A 236 18.22 8.48 -10.96
N ASP A 237 18.29 7.50 -11.86
CA ASP A 237 19.17 7.52 -13.03
C ASP A 237 18.81 8.68 -13.98
N MET A 238 17.52 8.91 -14.21
CA MET A 238 17.03 10.04 -15.00
C MET A 238 17.40 11.38 -14.36
N ILE A 239 17.21 11.58 -13.05
CA ILE A 239 17.59 12.82 -12.34
C ILE A 239 19.11 13.02 -12.40
N ALA A 240 19.89 11.96 -12.26
CA ALA A 240 21.35 12.03 -12.35
C ALA A 240 21.82 12.44 -13.76
N THR A 241 21.05 12.08 -14.79
CA THR A 241 21.36 12.39 -16.19
C THR A 241 20.82 13.76 -16.62
N ARG A 242 19.62 14.14 -16.17
CA ARG A 242 18.93 15.36 -16.59
C ARG A 242 19.51 16.59 -15.90
N HIS A 243 19.94 17.57 -16.70
CA HIS A 243 20.35 18.86 -16.16
C HIS A 243 19.10 19.74 -15.84
N PRO A 244 19.07 20.52 -14.74
CA PRO A 244 17.89 21.34 -14.39
C PRO A 244 17.47 22.40 -15.42
N LEU A 245 18.38 22.77 -16.33
CA LEU A 245 18.09 23.70 -17.43
C LEU A 245 17.55 23.01 -18.69
N GLU A 246 17.55 21.68 -18.73
CA GLU A 246 16.94 20.92 -19.83
C GLU A 246 15.42 20.86 -19.61
N PRO A 247 14.61 21.36 -20.57
CA PRO A 247 13.16 21.34 -20.46
C PRO A 247 12.65 19.90 -20.42
N ALA A 248 11.70 19.64 -19.52
CA ALA A 248 10.95 18.39 -19.47
C ALA A 248 9.47 18.64 -19.74
N LEU A 249 8.89 17.86 -20.65
CA LEU A 249 7.46 17.78 -20.92
C LEU A 249 6.90 16.57 -20.15
N LEU A 250 5.93 16.83 -19.29
CA LEU A 250 5.37 15.82 -18.40
C LEU A 250 3.96 15.46 -18.86
N PHE A 251 3.78 14.20 -19.24
CA PHE A 251 2.52 13.57 -19.66
C PHE A 251 2.18 12.43 -18.73
N TYR A 252 2.22 12.71 -17.44
CA TYR A 252 1.58 11.84 -16.48
C TYR A 252 0.41 12.60 -15.89
N ASN A 253 -0.76 11.98 -15.95
CA ASN A 253 -1.89 12.39 -15.13
C ASN A 253 -1.39 12.48 -13.68
N GLN A 254 -1.99 13.30 -12.81
CA GLN A 254 -1.74 13.32 -11.36
C GLN A 254 -2.02 11.95 -10.65
N GLN A 255 -1.91 10.84 -11.37
CA GLN A 255 -1.59 9.52 -10.86
C GLN A 255 -0.60 9.66 -9.72
N ALA A 256 -1.05 9.21 -8.56
CA ALA A 256 -0.41 9.47 -7.29
C ALA A 256 1.01 8.90 -7.21
N GLN A 257 1.40 7.92 -8.05
CA GLN A 257 2.76 7.36 -8.05
C GLN A 257 3.82 8.36 -8.53
N MET A 258 3.60 8.98 -9.69
CA MET A 258 4.55 9.97 -10.21
C MET A 258 4.56 11.25 -9.38
N LEU A 259 3.42 11.63 -8.78
CA LEU A 259 3.37 12.73 -7.82
C LEU A 259 4.11 12.39 -6.52
N TYR A 260 3.99 11.16 -6.02
CA TYR A 260 4.71 10.68 -4.84
C TYR A 260 6.23 10.73 -5.07
N TYR A 261 6.71 10.18 -6.18
CA TYR A 261 8.14 10.21 -6.51
C TYR A 261 8.64 11.61 -6.81
N ASP A 262 7.80 12.49 -7.37
CA ASP A 262 8.16 13.88 -7.54
C ASP A 262 8.33 14.60 -6.19
N ARG A 263 7.45 14.38 -5.21
CA ARG A 263 7.62 14.94 -3.87
C ARG A 263 8.89 14.42 -3.17
N LEU A 264 9.22 13.15 -3.38
CA LEU A 264 10.36 12.50 -2.72
C LEU A 264 11.70 12.86 -3.37
N MET A 265 11.75 12.90 -4.70
CA MET A 265 13.00 13.02 -5.47
C MET A 265 13.11 14.33 -6.23
N ASN A 266 12.04 15.12 -6.29
CA ASN A 266 11.95 16.40 -6.97
C ASN A 266 12.39 16.33 -8.42
N PHE A 267 11.91 15.32 -9.16
CA PHE A 267 12.33 15.11 -10.54
C PHE A 267 11.73 16.15 -11.50
N ARG A 268 10.68 16.89 -11.10
CA ARG A 268 10.22 18.12 -11.76
C ARG A 268 11.15 19.32 -11.60
N ARG A 269 12.21 19.21 -10.79
CA ARG A 269 13.15 20.32 -10.57
C ARG A 269 13.65 20.90 -11.89
N GLY A 270 13.68 22.23 -11.97
CA GLY A 270 14.15 22.96 -13.14
C GLY A 270 13.01 23.39 -14.07
N ILE A 271 13.28 23.39 -15.38
CA ILE A 271 12.28 23.76 -16.39
C ILE A 271 11.43 22.52 -16.70
N ALA A 272 10.24 22.45 -16.11
CA ALA A 272 9.29 21.37 -16.37
C ALA A 272 7.91 21.94 -16.70
N ILE A 273 7.28 21.41 -17.73
CA ILE A 273 5.95 21.79 -18.19
C ILE A 273 5.05 20.58 -18.00
N ASP A 274 4.10 20.70 -17.09
CA ASP A 274 3.02 19.74 -16.93
C ASP A 274 2.03 19.96 -18.08
N ILE A 275 1.90 18.98 -18.97
CA ILE A 275 0.98 19.04 -20.13
C ILE A 275 -0.36 18.41 -19.77
N ASN A 276 -0.42 17.55 -18.75
CA ASN A 276 -1.62 16.83 -18.37
C ASN A 276 -2.54 17.60 -17.39
N TRP A 277 -2.30 18.90 -17.19
CA TRP A 277 -3.20 19.75 -16.38
C TRP A 277 -4.56 19.97 -17.04
N ARG A 278 -4.66 19.78 -18.36
CA ARG A 278 -5.92 19.71 -19.12
C ARG A 278 -5.70 18.98 -20.44
N GLU A 279 -6.80 18.63 -21.10
CA GLU A 279 -6.74 18.23 -22.51
C GLU A 279 -6.35 19.43 -23.39
N HIS A 280 -5.47 19.16 -24.34
CA HIS A 280 -4.93 20.12 -25.30
C HIS A 280 -5.31 19.68 -26.70
N SER A 281 -5.66 20.65 -27.55
CA SER A 281 -5.89 20.37 -28.97
C SER A 281 -4.55 20.08 -29.67
N THR A 282 -4.62 19.46 -30.85
CA THR A 282 -3.42 19.19 -31.67
C THR A 282 -2.65 20.47 -31.98
N GLU A 283 -3.33 21.57 -32.32
CA GLU A 283 -2.72 22.88 -32.60
C GLU A 283 -1.95 23.44 -31.38
N GLU A 284 -2.48 23.23 -30.18
CA GLU A 284 -1.78 23.61 -28.94
C GLU A 284 -0.54 22.75 -28.69
N LEU A 285 -0.63 21.45 -28.93
CA LEU A 285 0.52 20.53 -28.83
C LEU A 285 1.59 20.87 -29.86
N ASP A 286 1.21 21.23 -31.08
CA ASP A 286 2.14 21.68 -32.14
C ASP A 286 2.85 22.97 -31.74
N THR A 287 2.13 23.92 -31.14
CA THR A 287 2.74 25.15 -30.61
C THR A 287 3.77 24.85 -29.51
N ILE A 288 3.49 23.86 -28.66
CA ILE A 288 4.42 23.42 -27.61
C ILE A 288 5.65 22.76 -28.24
N LEU A 289 5.45 21.87 -29.22
CA LEU A 289 6.51 21.20 -29.98
C LEU A 289 7.40 22.20 -30.71
N GLU A 290 6.83 23.21 -31.38
CA GLU A 290 7.60 24.25 -32.07
C GLU A 290 8.51 25.00 -31.09
N ARG A 291 8.00 25.36 -29.91
CA ARG A 291 8.79 26.06 -28.88
C ARG A 291 9.87 25.19 -28.26
N THR A 292 9.61 23.90 -28.07
CA THR A 292 10.63 22.97 -27.56
C THR A 292 11.63 22.57 -28.63
N SER A 293 11.24 22.57 -29.92
CA SER A 293 12.10 22.26 -31.07
C SER A 293 13.32 23.19 -31.19
N GLN A 294 13.25 24.39 -30.61
CA GLN A 294 14.36 25.36 -30.59
C GLN A 294 15.41 25.07 -29.49
N ARG A 295 15.22 24.02 -28.68
CA ARG A 295 16.13 23.66 -27.58
C ARG A 295 17.00 22.47 -27.98
N GLY A 296 18.30 22.49 -27.68
CA GLY A 296 19.19 21.37 -28.02
C GLY A 296 18.79 20.05 -27.35
N VAL A 297 18.17 20.10 -26.16
CA VAL A 297 17.71 18.91 -25.44
C VAL A 297 16.28 19.11 -24.95
N VAL A 298 15.45 18.08 -25.07
CA VAL A 298 14.09 18.02 -24.52
C VAL A 298 13.86 16.66 -23.89
N TRP A 299 13.38 16.65 -22.65
CA TRP A 299 12.94 15.44 -21.97
C TRP A 299 11.43 15.25 -22.12
N VAL A 300 11.01 14.01 -22.28
CA VAL A 300 9.61 13.59 -22.22
C VAL A 300 9.48 12.54 -21.13
N ILE A 301 8.56 12.78 -20.20
CA ILE A 301 8.21 11.86 -19.12
C ILE A 301 6.72 11.56 -19.25
N MET A 302 6.34 10.35 -19.65
CA MET A 302 4.96 10.01 -19.97
C MET A 302 4.52 8.67 -19.41
N VAL A 303 3.22 8.50 -19.19
CA VAL A 303 2.63 7.18 -18.92
C VAL A 303 2.36 6.48 -20.25
N GLU A 304 2.67 5.20 -20.34
CA GLU A 304 2.40 4.36 -21.50
C GLU A 304 0.89 4.34 -21.77
N GLY A 305 0.52 4.62 -23.03
CA GLY A 305 -0.88 4.75 -23.45
C GLY A 305 -1.49 6.15 -23.28
N ASP A 306 -0.76 7.13 -22.74
CA ASP A 306 -1.21 8.53 -22.75
C ASP A 306 -1.20 9.07 -24.20
N THR A 307 -2.38 9.39 -24.73
CA THR A 307 -2.53 9.77 -26.14
C THR A 307 -1.79 11.08 -26.50
N GLN A 308 -1.73 12.06 -25.59
CA GLN A 308 -1.08 13.35 -25.85
C GLN A 308 0.44 13.22 -25.70
N GLY A 309 0.89 12.46 -24.71
CA GLY A 309 2.28 12.09 -24.54
C GLY A 309 2.82 11.31 -25.73
N GLN A 310 2.05 10.33 -26.21
CA GLN A 310 2.41 9.56 -27.40
C GLN A 310 2.53 10.45 -28.65
N TYR A 311 1.57 11.37 -28.85
CA TYR A 311 1.65 12.34 -29.95
C TYR A 311 2.94 13.16 -29.95
N ILE A 312 3.30 13.74 -28.79
CA ILE A 312 4.53 14.53 -28.66
C ILE A 312 5.78 13.67 -28.78
N TYR A 313 5.77 12.46 -28.20
CA TYR A 313 6.86 11.51 -28.31
C TYR A 313 7.14 11.16 -29.78
N ASP A 314 6.10 10.84 -30.55
CA ASP A 314 6.23 10.45 -31.95
C ASP A 314 6.72 11.62 -32.81
N ALA A 315 6.19 12.83 -32.58
CA ALA A 315 6.63 14.04 -33.29
C ALA A 315 8.11 14.37 -33.02
N LEU A 316 8.56 14.28 -31.78
CA LEU A 316 9.97 14.48 -31.43
C LEU A 316 10.86 13.35 -32.00
N SER A 317 10.41 12.09 -31.97
CA SER A 317 11.18 10.97 -32.50
C SER A 317 11.41 11.04 -34.02
N THR A 318 10.52 11.72 -34.74
CA THR A 318 10.64 11.95 -36.18
C THR A 318 11.72 12.99 -36.48
N THR A 319 11.83 14.02 -35.64
CA THR A 319 12.68 15.20 -35.91
C THR A 319 14.03 15.17 -35.18
N ARG A 320 14.17 14.35 -34.14
CA ARG A 320 15.32 14.33 -33.24
C ARG A 320 15.80 12.93 -32.92
N ASP A 321 17.06 12.84 -32.49
CA ASP A 321 17.63 11.61 -31.98
C ASP A 321 17.28 11.36 -30.52
N ILE A 322 17.02 10.10 -30.20
CA ILE A 322 16.72 9.63 -28.84
C ILE A 322 18.03 9.20 -28.19
N SER A 323 18.60 10.05 -27.34
CA SER A 323 19.88 9.80 -26.67
C SER A 323 19.73 8.97 -25.39
N TYR A 324 18.54 8.97 -24.80
CA TYR A 324 18.19 8.17 -23.64
C TYR A 324 16.74 7.73 -23.72
N ARG A 325 16.47 6.45 -23.45
CA ARG A 325 15.11 5.91 -23.33
C ARG A 325 15.09 4.80 -22.30
N THR A 326 14.20 4.90 -21.34
CA THR A 326 13.86 3.82 -20.42
C THR A 326 12.35 3.76 -20.23
N ALA A 327 11.84 2.55 -20.00
CA ALA A 327 10.43 2.30 -19.75
C ALA A 327 10.32 1.32 -18.57
N VAL A 328 9.60 1.71 -17.53
CA VAL A 328 9.46 0.93 -16.30
C VAL A 328 8.10 1.19 -15.66
N ASP A 329 7.42 0.13 -15.23
CA ASP A 329 6.11 0.21 -14.57
C ASP A 329 5.08 1.08 -15.34
N GLY A 330 5.12 1.02 -16.68
CA GLY A 330 4.24 1.80 -17.55
C GLY A 330 4.58 3.30 -17.61
N VAL A 331 5.77 3.71 -17.18
CA VAL A 331 6.28 5.08 -17.32
C VAL A 331 7.48 5.09 -18.25
N ILE A 332 7.46 5.98 -19.24
CA ILE A 332 8.51 6.19 -20.22
C ILE A 332 9.24 7.49 -19.90
N PHE A 333 10.56 7.41 -19.81
CA PHE A 333 11.46 8.55 -19.72
C PHE A 333 12.34 8.57 -20.97
N ALA A 334 12.29 9.66 -21.71
CA ALA A 334 13.05 9.82 -22.95
C ALA A 334 13.72 11.19 -23.03
N ARG A 335 14.95 11.20 -23.54
CA ARG A 335 15.72 12.40 -23.85
C ARG A 335 15.88 12.48 -25.36
N PHE A 336 15.46 13.60 -25.92
CA PHE A 336 15.62 13.94 -27.31
C PHE A 336 16.68 15.02 -27.42
N ASP A 337 17.73 14.76 -28.19
CA ASP A 337 18.84 15.69 -28.38
C ASP A 337 18.59 16.52 -29.66
N ASP A 338 19.67 16.92 -30.33
CA ASP A 338 19.65 17.78 -31.50
C ASP A 338 18.82 17.17 -32.65
N MET A 339 18.52 18.02 -33.63
CA MET A 339 17.81 17.63 -34.83
C MET A 339 18.64 16.60 -35.60
N LYS A 340 17.96 15.60 -36.17
CA LYS A 340 18.60 14.65 -37.09
C LYS A 340 19.22 15.43 -38.25
N GLU A 341 20.48 15.16 -38.54
CA GLU A 341 21.10 15.62 -39.79
C GLU A 341 20.39 14.90 -40.94
N GLU A 342 19.70 15.64 -41.81
CA GLU A 342 19.05 15.12 -43.02
C GLU A 342 20.06 14.77 -44.13
#